data_AF-A0A0H5NZK8-F1
#
_entry.id   AF-A0A0H5NZK8-F1
#
_cell.length_a   1.000
_cell.length_b   1.000
_cell.length_c   1.000
_cell.angle_alpha   90.00
_cell.angle_beta   90.00
_cell.angle_gamma   90.00
#
_symmetry.space_group_name_H-M   'P 1'
#
loop_
_entity.id
_entity.type
_entity.pdbx_description
1 polymer ?
#
loop_
_entity_poly.entity_id
_entity_poly.type
_entity_poly.pdbx_seq_one_letter_code
_entity_poly.pdbx_strand_id
1 'polypeptide(L)' 'MVFFVALAGSMAGLAWAMRDLPVGTAYAVWVGIGAVGTVAYAMATGTEPIAWTKILFLTMIIGGVVGLKMVG' A
#
# COMPACT_ATOMS: atom_id res chain seq x y z
N MET A 1 -0.01 -18.47 -12.78
CA MET A 1 0.98 -17.54 -13.38
C MET A 1 0.86 -16.11 -12.89
N VAL A 2 -0.32 -15.47 -12.96
CA VAL A 2 -0.51 -14.04 -12.60
C VAL A 2 0.00 -13.69 -11.20
N PHE A 3 -0.27 -14.53 -10.20
CA PHE A 3 0.21 -14.35 -8.82
C PHE A 3 1.74 -14.21 -8.72
N PHE A 4 2.49 -15.10 -9.38
CA PHE A 4 3.96 -15.09 -9.30
C PHE A 4 4.58 -13.87 -9.98
N VAL A 5 4.00 -13.41 -11.10
CA VAL A 5 4.45 -12.19 -11.80
C VAL A 5 4.18 -10.95 -10.96
N ALA A 6 2.97 -10.84 -10.38
CA ALA A 6 2.62 -9.73 -9.50
C ALA A 6 3.47 -9.72 -8.22
N LEU A 7 3.74 -10.89 -7.63
CA LEU A 7 4.59 -11.03 -6.46
C LEU A 7 6.04 -10.62 -6.77
N ALA A 8 6.60 -11.08 -7.90
CA ALA A 8 7.94 -10.69 -8.32
C ALA A 8 8.05 -9.18 -8.54
N GLY A 9 7.06 -8.55 -9.20
CA GLY A 9 7.00 -7.10 -9.37
C GLY A 9 6.88 -6.34 -8.04
N SER A 10 6.04 -6.84 -7.12
CA SER A 10 5.87 -6.25 -5.78
C SER A 10 7.15 -6.32 -4.95
N MET A 11 7.81 -7.48 -4.93
CA MET A 11 9.08 -7.70 -4.22
C MET A 11 10.22 -6.91 -4.84
N ALA A 12 10.27 -6.78 -6.17
CA ALA A 12 11.26 -5.94 -6.85
C ALA A 12 11.08 -4.45 -6.52
N GLY A 13 9.84 -3.96 -6.48
CA GLY A 13 9.52 -2.60 -6.06
C GLY A 13 9.92 -2.32 -4.61
N LEU A 14 9.68 -3.28 -3.69
CA LEU A 14 10.14 -3.19 -2.31
C LEU A 14 11.67 -3.15 -2.21
N ALA A 15 12.36 -4.04 -2.92
CA ALA A 15 13.82 -4.10 -2.94
C ALA A 15 14.45 -2.81 -3.48
N TRP A 16 13.78 -2.14 -4.43
CA TRP A 16 14.21 -0.84 -4.93
C TRP A 16 13.97 0.28 -3.90
N ALA A 17 12.78 0.34 -3.29
CA ALA A 17 12.46 1.32 -2.26
C ALA A 17 13.39 1.22 -1.03
N MET A 18 13.80 0.00 -0.66
CA MET A 18 14.74 -0.25 0.44
C MET A 18 16.16 0.28 0.19
N ARG A 19 16.51 0.72 -1.02
CA ARG A 19 17.81 1.36 -1.28
C ARG A 19 17.88 2.79 -0.77
N ASP A 20 16.77 3.50 -0.81
CA ASP A 20 16.69 4.93 -0.47
C ASP A 20 15.95 5.18 0.85
N LEU A 21 15.06 4.28 1.27
CA LEU A 21 14.26 4.41 2.49
C LEU A 21 14.70 3.45 3.59
N PRO A 22 14.61 3.86 4.87
CA PRO A 22 14.76 2.95 6.01
C PRO A 22 13.82 1.75 5.90
N VAL A 23 14.27 0.58 6.33
CA VAL A 23 13.50 -0.69 6.24
C VAL A 23 12.09 -0.56 6.83
N GLY A 24 11.94 0.15 7.96
CA GLY A 24 10.64 0.39 8.59
C GLY A 24 9.68 1.20 7.73
N THR A 25 10.17 2.29 7.12
CA THR A 25 9.38 3.14 6.21
C THR A 25 9.04 2.38 4.93
N ALA A 26 10.01 1.65 4.35
CA ALA A 26 9.78 0.84 3.15
C ALA A 26 8.70 -0.23 3.37
N TYR A 27 8.71 -0.91 4.51
CA TYR A 27 7.70 -1.92 4.84
C TYR A 27 6.31 -1.29 5.05
N ALA A 28 6.24 -0.15 5.75
CA ALA A 28 4.99 0.58 5.95
C ALA A 28 4.37 1.02 4.61
N VAL A 29 5.18 1.57 3.69
CA VAL A 29 4.74 1.92 2.33
C VAL A 29 4.21 0.70 1.58
N TRP A 30 4.94 -0.42 1.64
CA TRP A 30 4.57 -1.65 0.93
C TRP A 30 3.25 -2.25 1.41
N VAL A 31 3.08 -2.38 2.73
CA VAL A 31 1.81 -2.83 3.32
C VAL A 31 0.68 -1.85 3.00
N GLY A 32 0.96 -0.54 3.09
CA GLY A 32 -0.01 0.50 2.78
C GLY A 32 -0.54 0.42 1.35
N ILE A 33 0.35 0.25 0.35
CA ILE A 33 -0.05 0.09 -1.05
C ILE A 33 -0.90 -1.17 -1.24
N GLY A 34 -0.52 -2.29 -0.62
CA GLY A 34 -1.29 -3.53 -0.70
C GLY A 34 -2.70 -3.41 -0.12
N ALA A 35 -2.81 -2.85 1.09
CA ALA A 35 -4.09 -2.64 1.76
C ALA A 35 -4.98 -1.63 1.01
N VAL A 36 -4.41 -0.49 0.59
CA VAL A 36 -5.17 0.53 -0.14
C VAL A 36 -5.61 0.02 -1.50
N GLY A 37 -4.70 -0.62 -2.25
CA GLY A 37 -4.98 -1.14 -3.59
C GLY A 37 -6.04 -2.23 -3.59
N THR A 38 -6.01 -3.16 -2.63
CA THR A 38 -7.03 -4.23 -2.53
C THR A 38 -8.41 -3.68 -2.21
N VAL A 39 -8.52 -2.77 -1.24
CA VAL A 39 -9.80 -2.18 -0.87
C VAL A 39 -10.33 -1.26 -1.98
N ALA A 40 -9.47 -0.45 -2.61
CA ALA A 40 -9.85 0.39 -3.74
C ALA A 40 -10.32 -0.45 -4.95
N TYR A 41 -9.64 -1.56 -5.24
CA TYR A 41 -10.05 -2.50 -6.29
C TYR A 41 -11.40 -3.15 -5.97
N ALA A 42 -11.62 -3.55 -4.71
CA ALA A 42 -12.89 -4.13 -4.28
C ALA A 42 -14.06 -3.14 -4.37
N MET A 43 -13.80 -1.86 -4.08
CA MET A 43 -14.78 -0.78 -4.29
C MET A 43 -15.04 -0.51 -5.78
N ALA A 44 -14.00 -0.47 -6.61
CA ALA A 44 -14.12 -0.19 -8.04
C ALA A 44 -14.83 -1.32 -8.81
N THR A 45 -14.63 -2.57 -8.40
CA THR A 45 -15.27 -3.75 -9.01
C THR A 45 -16.71 -3.94 -8.50
N GLY A 46 -17.16 -3.13 -7.53
CA GLY A 46 -18.50 -3.21 -6.96
C GLY A 46 -18.71 -4.40 -6.02
N THR A 47 -17.65 -5.13 -5.66
CA THR A 47 -17.70 -6.24 -4.70
C THR A 47 -17.98 -5.78 -3.28
N GLU A 48 -17.59 -4.55 -2.91
CA GLU A 48 -17.93 -3.94 -1.63
C GLU A 48 -18.49 -2.53 -1.83
N PRO A 49 -19.50 -2.13 -1.02
CA PRO A 49 -20.02 -0.78 -1.06
C PRO A 49 -18.96 0.23 -0.61
N ILE A 50 -18.91 1.36 -1.32
CA ILE A 50 -18.08 2.50 -0.97
C ILE A 50 -18.61 3.10 0.33
N ALA A 51 -17.88 2.90 1.42
CA ALA A 51 -18.20 3.45 2.73
C ALA A 51 -17.27 4.61 3.06
N TRP A 52 -17.83 5.74 3.49
CA TRP A 52 -17.06 6.92 3.89
C TRP A 52 -16.03 6.60 4.99
N THR A 53 -16.39 5.71 5.92
CA THR A 53 -15.51 5.22 6.98
C THR A 53 -14.28 4.49 6.42
N LYS A 54 -14.44 3.67 5.36
CA LYS A 54 -13.30 2.98 4.73
C LYS A 54 -12.35 3.99 4.09
N ILE A 55 -12.89 5.00 3.40
CA ILE A 55 -12.10 6.07 2.78
C ILE A 55 -11.29 6.82 3.86
N LEU A 56 -11.90 7.15 5.00
CA LEU A 56 -11.22 7.79 6.13
C LEU A 56 -10.04 6.95 6.66
N PHE A 57 -10.23 5.65 6.85
CA PHE A 57 -9.14 4.78 7.31
C PHE A 57 -8.05 4.61 6.24
N LEU A 58 -8.41 4.53 4.97
CA LEU A 58 -7.46 4.47 3.85
C LEU A 58 -6.59 5.73 3.79
N THR A 59 -7.19 6.91 3.90
CA THR A 59 -6.42 8.17 3.93
C THR A 59 -5.56 8.29 5.18
N MET A 60 -6.00 7.76 6.33
CA MET A 60 -5.19 7.69 7.55
C MET A 60 -3.98 6.77 7.39
N ILE A 61 -4.13 5.62 6.73
CA ILE A 61 -3.00 4.73 6.38
C ILE A 61 -2.00 5.46 5.50
N ILE A 62 -2.47 6.11 4.44
CA ILE A 62 -1.62 6.88 3.53
C ILE A 62 -0.91 8.02 4.28
N GLY A 63 -1.64 8.74 5.13
CA GLY A 63 -1.07 9.80 5.97
C GLY A 63 0.02 9.30 6.92
N GLY A 64 -0.18 8.14 7.55
CA GLY A 64 0.82 7.51 8.41
C GLY A 64 2.08 7.08 7.65
N VAL A 65 1.91 6.53 6.45
CA VAL A 65 3.02 6.15 5.55
C VAL A 65 3.83 7.39 5.13
N VAL A 66 3.15 8.46 4.74
CA VAL A 66 3.81 9.73 4.38
C VAL A 66 4.51 10.35 5.59
N GLY A 67 3.87 10.34 6.76
CA GLY A 67 4.47 10.83 8.01
C GLY A 67 5.74 10.07 8.39
N LEU A 68 5.74 8.73 8.26
CA LEU A 68 6.92 7.91 8.50
C LEU A 68 8.08 8.26 7.55
N LYS A 69 7.80 8.56 6.28
CA LYS A 69 8.81 9.03 5.32
C LYS A 69 9.33 10.44 5.64
N MET A 70 8.53 11.31 6.24
CA MET A 70 8.98 12.66 6.59
C MET A 70 9.84 12.68 7.85
N VAL A 71 9.65 11.69 8.74
CA VAL A 71 10.36 11.60 10.02
C VAL A 71 11.61 10.70 9.95
N GLY A 72 11.61 9.66 9.12
CA GLY A 72 12.72 8.73 8.94
C GLY A 72 13.35 8.82 7.55
#